data_AF-A0A1S2V4T8-F1
#
_entry.id   AF-A0A1S2V4T8-F1
#
_cell.length_a   1.000
_cell.length_b   1.000
_cell.length_c   1.000
_cell.angle_alpha   90.00
_cell.angle_beta   90.00
_cell.angle_gamma   90.00
#
_symmetry.space_group_name_H-M   'P 1'
#
loop_
_entity.id
_entity.type
_entity.pdbx_description
1 polymer ?
#
loop_
_entity_poly.entity_id
_entity_poly.type
_entity_poly.pdbx_seq_one_letter_code
_entity_poly.pdbx_strand_id
1 'polypeptide(L)'
;MNLQLDNLRNAYLSGDTTPRDVLLHLREKAAQLNPDNHLFIHLLSLEELEPYLVALEGRDPCELPLFGVPFAIKDNIDLAGIPTTAACPAFAYVPPRSATIVEQLITLGAVPLGKTNLDQFATGLNGSRSPYGACPNSVLPQYPAGGSSAGSSLAVALGVASFALGTDTAGSGRVPAALNNLVGLKASKGLISTAGVVPACRTLDCVTTFTRTAREASQLLALTARLDPLDAYSRQNPAWNDASAFGAPRPFRFGVPRQEDLEFFGCTQGPTLFQHAITRLIALGGEPVTLDLSPFLEAARLLYEGPWVAERYSVAGELMERDPEAVLPVIRAVLAKAPAVTGVDTFRAEYRLQSLKALCDRAMEGLDCVLTPTIGRPVTLEELHAEPVLRNAELGYYTNFMNLLDYAAVAVPSGLMHNGLPWGVTLFGRAFTDQYLLGVADALQRQQDASLGAPTSTASHDCTRLVVCGAHLQGLALNGQLLRRGARLLECTHSAADYQLFALAGGPPYRPGMLRVSDGGVAIEVEVWELPSRELGSFLTGIPAPLGLGKVQLADGRWESGFICEPYGLKDAVNISHFGGWRNYLRSLQ
;
A
#
# COMPACT_ATOMS: atom_id res chain seq x y z
N MET A 1 -28.05 0.47 -4.65
CA MET A 1 -27.51 0.26 -3.29
C MET A 1 -26.05 0.68 -3.25
N ASN A 2 -25.63 1.47 -2.25
CA ASN A 2 -24.22 1.80 -2.06
C ASN A 2 -23.57 0.70 -1.19
N LEU A 3 -22.53 0.03 -1.73
CA LEU A 3 -21.84 -1.08 -1.08
C LEU A 3 -20.63 -0.64 -0.25
N GLN A 4 -20.40 0.67 -0.07
CA GLN A 4 -19.32 1.13 0.78
C GLN A 4 -19.52 0.64 2.22
N LEU A 5 -18.42 0.30 2.90
CA LEU A 5 -18.47 -0.38 4.21
C LEU A 5 -19.32 0.39 5.25
N ASP A 6 -19.08 1.69 5.41
CA ASP A 6 -19.82 2.53 6.37
C ASP A 6 -21.31 2.67 5.99
N ASN A 7 -21.62 2.73 4.69
CA ASN A 7 -23.00 2.84 4.20
C ASN A 7 -23.80 1.57 4.45
N LEU A 8 -23.22 0.39 4.19
CA LEU A 8 -23.87 -0.88 4.49
C LEU A 8 -24.06 -1.06 6.00
N ARG A 9 -23.04 -0.74 6.79
CA ARG A 9 -23.13 -0.79 8.25
C ARG A 9 -24.28 0.07 8.77
N ASN A 10 -24.40 1.31 8.29
CA ASN A 10 -25.49 2.20 8.68
C ASN A 10 -26.86 1.66 8.27
N ALA A 11 -26.99 1.08 7.07
CA ALA A 11 -28.25 0.50 6.59
C ALA A 11 -28.67 -0.74 7.41
N TYR A 12 -27.71 -1.54 7.89
CA TYR A 12 -27.99 -2.66 8.80
C TYR A 12 -28.36 -2.17 10.21
N LEU A 13 -27.70 -1.13 10.71
CA LEU A 13 -28.00 -0.55 12.03
C LEU A 13 -29.37 0.15 12.09
N SER A 14 -29.80 0.79 11.00
CA SER A 14 -31.12 1.42 10.90
C SER A 14 -32.26 0.43 10.66
N GLY A 15 -31.93 -0.80 10.23
CA GLY A 15 -32.91 -1.80 9.80
C GLY A 15 -33.52 -1.51 8.41
N ASP A 16 -32.91 -0.61 7.63
CA ASP A 16 -33.36 -0.31 6.26
C ASP A 16 -33.21 -1.52 5.32
N THR A 17 -32.27 -2.42 5.63
CA THR A 17 -32.06 -3.68 4.92
C THR A 17 -31.41 -4.71 5.86
N THR A 18 -31.33 -5.97 5.42
CA THR A 18 -30.67 -7.05 6.15
C THR A 18 -29.51 -7.63 5.34
N PRO A 19 -28.49 -8.25 5.98
CA PRO A 19 -27.45 -8.96 5.25
C PRO A 19 -28.01 -10.00 4.27
N ARG A 20 -29.07 -10.70 4.63
CA ARG A 20 -29.73 -11.69 3.77
C ARG A 20 -30.28 -11.04 2.50
N ASP A 21 -31.03 -9.96 2.62
CA ASP A 21 -31.59 -9.26 1.45
C ASP A 21 -30.50 -8.73 0.52
N VAL A 22 -29.45 -8.13 1.11
CA VAL A 22 -28.30 -7.61 0.37
C VAL A 22 -27.58 -8.72 -0.39
N LEU A 23 -27.19 -9.80 0.30
CA LEU A 23 -26.41 -10.89 -0.30
C LEU A 23 -27.19 -11.64 -1.39
N LEU A 24 -28.48 -11.90 -1.18
CA LEU A 24 -29.33 -12.54 -2.18
C LEU A 24 -29.48 -11.68 -3.43
N HIS A 25 -29.76 -10.38 -3.26
CA HIS A 25 -29.84 -9.43 -4.38
C HIS A 25 -28.52 -9.35 -5.17
N LEU A 26 -27.39 -9.27 -4.47
CA LEU A 26 -26.08 -9.19 -5.12
C LEU A 26 -25.69 -10.48 -5.84
N ARG A 27 -26.07 -11.64 -5.29
CA ARG A 27 -25.88 -12.93 -5.94
C ARG A 27 -26.71 -13.06 -7.22
N GLU A 28 -27.97 -12.61 -7.22
CA GLU A 28 -28.79 -12.56 -8.44
C GLU A 28 -28.18 -11.65 -9.49
N LYS A 29 -27.75 -10.45 -9.10
CA LYS A 29 -27.04 -9.52 -9.98
C LYS A 29 -25.76 -10.13 -10.55
N ALA A 30 -24.97 -10.81 -9.72
CA ALA A 30 -23.75 -11.50 -10.16
C ALA A 30 -24.08 -12.60 -11.18
N ALA A 31 -25.13 -13.39 -10.95
CA ALA A 31 -25.57 -14.43 -11.88
C ALA A 31 -26.02 -13.87 -13.24
N GLN A 32 -26.64 -12.68 -13.26
CA GLN A 32 -27.04 -11.99 -14.49
C GLN A 32 -25.84 -11.46 -15.29
N LEU A 33 -24.81 -10.96 -14.61
CA LEU A 33 -23.61 -10.40 -15.25
C LEU A 33 -22.60 -11.48 -15.69
N ASN A 34 -22.58 -12.63 -15.01
CA ASN A 34 -21.54 -13.65 -15.23
C ASN A 34 -21.41 -14.17 -16.67
N PRO A 35 -22.50 -14.40 -17.43
CA PRO A 35 -22.40 -14.88 -18.81
C PRO A 35 -21.63 -13.96 -19.75
N ASP A 36 -21.69 -12.64 -19.53
CA ASP A 36 -21.04 -11.66 -20.41
C ASP A 36 -19.67 -11.22 -19.88
N ASN A 37 -19.50 -11.20 -18.56
CA ASN A 37 -18.33 -10.64 -17.90
C ASN A 37 -17.36 -11.69 -17.33
N HIS A 38 -17.77 -12.95 -17.22
CA HIS A 38 -16.97 -14.06 -16.68
C HIS A 38 -16.34 -13.77 -15.30
N LEU A 39 -17.07 -13.08 -14.41
CA LEU A 39 -16.54 -12.60 -13.12
C LEU A 39 -16.21 -13.74 -12.15
N PHE A 40 -17.06 -14.76 -12.10
CA PHE A 40 -16.99 -15.88 -11.17
C PHE A 40 -16.76 -17.20 -11.91
N ILE A 41 -15.77 -17.96 -11.44
CA ILE A 41 -15.61 -19.37 -11.77
C ILE A 41 -16.63 -20.18 -10.98
N HIS A 42 -16.81 -19.85 -9.70
CA HIS A 42 -17.79 -20.47 -8.81
C HIS A 42 -18.54 -19.38 -8.04
N LEU A 43 -19.76 -19.06 -8.46
CA LEU A 43 -20.67 -18.23 -7.66
C LEU A 43 -21.34 -19.15 -6.64
N LEU A 44 -21.26 -18.82 -5.34
CA LEU A 44 -21.81 -19.69 -4.30
C LEU A 44 -23.30 -19.96 -4.56
N SER A 45 -23.77 -21.18 -4.31
CA SER A 45 -25.18 -21.56 -4.34
C SER A 45 -25.95 -20.96 -3.14
N LEU A 46 -27.29 -21.02 -3.17
CA LEU A 46 -28.07 -20.50 -2.04
C LEU A 46 -27.80 -21.33 -0.78
N GLU A 47 -27.64 -22.65 -0.97
CA GLU A 47 -27.26 -23.59 0.07
C GLU A 47 -25.84 -23.32 0.60
N GLU A 48 -24.89 -22.97 -0.26
CA GLU A 48 -23.52 -22.63 0.14
C GLU A 48 -23.43 -21.27 0.87
N LEU A 49 -24.35 -20.33 0.59
CA LEU A 49 -24.43 -19.04 1.28
C LEU A 49 -25.09 -19.16 2.67
N GLU A 50 -26.03 -20.09 2.83
CA GLU A 50 -26.90 -20.19 3.99
C GLU A 50 -26.15 -20.25 5.34
N PRO A 51 -25.06 -21.02 5.51
CA PRO A 51 -24.33 -21.06 6.77
C PRO A 51 -23.81 -19.70 7.22
N TYR A 52 -23.39 -18.85 6.28
CA TYR A 52 -22.89 -17.50 6.59
C TYR A 52 -24.02 -16.55 6.96
N LEU A 53 -25.19 -16.69 6.34
CA LEU A 53 -26.36 -15.86 6.63
C LEU A 53 -26.93 -16.20 8.01
N VAL A 54 -27.14 -17.50 8.29
CA VAL A 54 -27.61 -17.98 9.60
C VAL A 54 -26.66 -17.59 10.72
N ALA A 55 -25.34 -17.58 10.47
CA ALA A 55 -24.36 -17.16 11.47
C ALA A 55 -24.50 -15.68 11.90
N LEU A 56 -25.14 -14.83 11.08
CA LEU A 56 -25.37 -13.41 11.34
C LEU A 56 -26.79 -13.13 11.88
N GLU A 57 -27.74 -14.05 11.70
CA GLU A 57 -29.12 -13.86 12.15
C GLU A 57 -29.21 -13.71 13.68
N GLY A 58 -29.91 -12.67 14.12
CA GLY A 58 -30.11 -12.38 15.55
C GLY A 58 -28.89 -11.80 16.27
N ARG A 59 -27.75 -11.60 15.59
CA ARG A 59 -26.60 -10.88 16.17
C ARG A 59 -26.79 -9.36 16.07
N ASP A 60 -26.22 -8.63 17.02
CA ASP A 60 -26.11 -7.18 16.95
C ASP A 60 -25.05 -6.77 15.90
N PRO A 61 -25.40 -5.96 14.88
CA PRO A 61 -24.44 -5.46 13.89
C PRO A 61 -23.23 -4.72 14.50
N CYS A 62 -23.32 -4.25 15.75
CA CYS A 62 -22.20 -3.63 16.45
C CYS A 62 -21.11 -4.61 16.91
N GLU A 63 -21.41 -5.92 17.02
CA GLU A 63 -20.47 -6.92 17.52
C GLU A 63 -19.33 -7.26 16.52
N LEU A 64 -19.61 -7.09 15.22
CA LEU A 64 -18.71 -7.52 14.15
C LEU A 64 -18.38 -6.33 13.23
N PRO A 65 -17.09 -6.01 13.01
CA PRO A 65 -16.70 -4.82 12.25
C PRO A 65 -17.03 -4.92 10.76
N LEU A 66 -17.23 -6.12 10.21
CA LEU A 66 -17.62 -6.37 8.82
C LEU A 66 -18.97 -7.11 8.75
N PHE A 67 -19.86 -6.91 9.73
CA PHE A 67 -21.18 -7.56 9.79
C PHE A 67 -21.93 -7.51 8.46
N GLY A 68 -22.14 -8.68 7.84
CA GLY A 68 -22.93 -8.81 6.61
C GLY A 68 -22.31 -8.16 5.38
N VAL A 69 -21.00 -7.84 5.40
CA VAL A 69 -20.33 -7.21 4.26
C VAL A 69 -20.05 -8.24 3.16
N PRO A 70 -20.59 -8.08 1.94
CA PRO A 70 -20.36 -9.00 0.83
C PRO A 70 -18.96 -8.83 0.24
N PHE A 71 -18.22 -9.92 0.07
CA PHE A 71 -16.91 -9.90 -0.57
C PHE A 71 -16.69 -11.03 -1.58
N ALA A 72 -15.77 -10.83 -2.52
CA ALA A 72 -15.42 -11.84 -3.52
C ALA A 72 -13.97 -12.34 -3.32
N ILE A 73 -13.70 -13.59 -3.69
CA ILE A 73 -12.41 -14.25 -3.42
C ILE A 73 -11.81 -14.73 -4.74
N LYS A 74 -10.60 -14.29 -5.11
CA LYS A 74 -9.91 -14.85 -6.28
C LYS A 74 -9.75 -16.36 -6.16
N ASP A 75 -10.02 -17.10 -7.24
CA ASP A 75 -10.04 -18.57 -7.22
C ASP A 75 -8.65 -19.26 -7.15
N ASN A 76 -7.64 -18.55 -6.65
CA ASN A 76 -6.40 -19.12 -6.15
C ASN A 76 -6.26 -18.95 -4.62
N ILE A 77 -7.32 -18.54 -3.94
CA ILE A 77 -7.40 -18.38 -2.48
C ILE A 77 -8.48 -19.33 -1.97
N ASP A 78 -8.12 -20.15 -0.97
CA ASP A 78 -8.98 -21.22 -0.47
C ASP A 78 -10.19 -20.71 0.30
N LEU A 79 -11.33 -21.34 0.02
CA LEU A 79 -12.57 -21.25 0.80
C LEU A 79 -13.01 -22.68 1.12
N ALA A 80 -13.10 -23.02 2.40
CA ALA A 80 -13.41 -24.37 2.84
C ALA A 80 -14.67 -24.93 2.16
N GLY A 81 -14.58 -26.14 1.62
CA GLY A 81 -15.70 -26.82 0.97
C GLY A 81 -16.04 -26.34 -0.45
N ILE A 82 -15.39 -25.28 -0.94
CA ILE A 82 -15.61 -24.71 -2.28
C ILE A 82 -14.36 -24.92 -3.13
N PRO A 83 -14.47 -25.46 -4.37
CA PRO A 83 -13.31 -25.72 -5.21
C PRO A 83 -12.37 -24.52 -5.38
N THR A 84 -11.06 -24.78 -5.38
CA THR A 84 -10.01 -23.85 -5.81
C THR A 84 -9.41 -24.40 -7.09
N THR A 85 -9.42 -23.63 -8.18
CA THR A 85 -8.97 -24.11 -9.49
C THR A 85 -7.74 -23.38 -10.03
N ALA A 86 -7.42 -22.18 -9.52
CA ALA A 86 -6.44 -21.28 -10.12
C ALA A 86 -6.68 -21.04 -11.63
N ALA A 87 -7.96 -21.02 -12.04
CA ALA A 87 -8.42 -21.00 -13.43
C ALA A 87 -7.89 -22.16 -14.30
N CYS A 88 -7.70 -23.33 -13.69
CA CYS A 88 -7.34 -24.57 -14.37
C CYS A 88 -8.25 -25.71 -13.88
N PRO A 89 -9.22 -26.18 -14.69
CA PRO A 89 -10.13 -27.26 -14.28
C PRO A 89 -9.42 -28.53 -13.81
N ALA A 90 -8.31 -28.91 -14.47
CA ALA A 90 -7.53 -30.11 -14.13
C ALA A 90 -6.68 -29.96 -12.87
N PHE A 91 -6.51 -28.74 -12.35
CA PHE A 91 -5.82 -28.45 -11.09
C PHE A 91 -6.78 -28.44 -9.88
N ALA A 92 -8.10 -28.49 -10.12
CA ALA A 92 -9.09 -28.26 -9.09
C ALA A 92 -8.96 -29.21 -7.89
N TYR A 93 -9.05 -28.64 -6.69
CA TYR A 93 -9.19 -29.38 -5.43
C TYR A 93 -10.19 -28.67 -4.52
N VAL A 94 -10.72 -29.38 -3.53
CA VAL A 94 -11.60 -28.80 -2.50
C VAL A 94 -10.82 -28.69 -1.19
N PRO A 95 -10.50 -27.48 -0.72
CA PRO A 95 -9.74 -27.30 0.51
C PRO A 95 -10.61 -27.65 1.72
N PRO A 96 -10.08 -28.37 2.73
CA PRO A 96 -10.80 -28.64 3.98
C PRO A 96 -10.84 -27.41 4.91
N ARG A 97 -10.03 -26.39 4.63
CA ARG A 97 -9.89 -25.18 5.43
C ARG A 97 -9.75 -23.97 4.51
N SER A 98 -10.33 -22.84 4.91
CA SER A 98 -10.17 -21.59 4.15
C SER A 98 -8.76 -21.02 4.34
N ALA A 99 -8.33 -20.16 3.43
CA ALA A 99 -7.13 -19.36 3.63
C ALA A 99 -7.24 -18.51 4.89
N THR A 100 -6.13 -18.26 5.59
CA THR A 100 -6.16 -17.50 6.87
C THR A 100 -6.87 -16.15 6.72
N ILE A 101 -6.63 -15.43 5.63
CA ILE A 101 -7.29 -14.15 5.35
C ILE A 101 -8.81 -14.30 5.17
N VAL A 102 -9.26 -15.38 4.55
CA VAL A 102 -10.69 -15.67 4.35
C VAL A 102 -11.34 -16.02 5.69
N GLU A 103 -10.69 -16.83 6.53
CA GLU A 103 -11.17 -17.13 7.90
C GLU A 103 -11.28 -15.89 8.76
N GLN A 104 -10.28 -15.00 8.71
CA GLN A 104 -10.30 -13.73 9.43
C GLN A 104 -11.50 -12.87 9.01
N LEU A 105 -11.71 -12.69 7.70
CA LEU A 105 -12.81 -11.87 7.18
C LEU A 105 -14.19 -12.43 7.57
N ILE A 106 -14.38 -13.75 7.46
CA ILE A 106 -15.63 -14.41 7.87
C ILE A 106 -15.84 -14.26 9.38
N THR A 107 -14.79 -14.43 10.19
CA THR A 107 -14.86 -14.23 11.64
C THR A 107 -15.21 -12.78 12.01
N LEU A 108 -14.78 -11.82 11.19
CA LEU A 108 -15.13 -10.40 11.33
C LEU A 108 -16.54 -10.06 10.82
N GLY A 109 -17.28 -11.05 10.30
CA GLY A 109 -18.67 -10.93 9.87
C GLY A 109 -18.90 -10.78 8.37
N ALA A 110 -17.84 -10.80 7.55
CA ALA A 110 -17.96 -10.66 6.10
C ALA A 110 -18.49 -11.96 5.46
N VAL A 111 -19.27 -11.85 4.38
CA VAL A 111 -19.91 -12.98 3.70
C VAL A 111 -19.35 -13.15 2.29
N PRO A 112 -18.74 -14.30 1.95
CA PRO A 112 -18.22 -14.52 0.61
C PRO A 112 -19.35 -14.69 -0.40
N LEU A 113 -19.20 -14.16 -1.61
CA LEU A 113 -20.13 -14.39 -2.73
C LEU A 113 -19.69 -15.51 -3.66
N GLY A 114 -18.39 -15.78 -3.75
CA GLY A 114 -17.86 -16.80 -4.65
C GLY A 114 -16.40 -16.63 -5.00
N LYS A 115 -15.93 -17.56 -5.82
CA LYS A 115 -14.58 -17.65 -6.35
C LYS A 115 -14.49 -16.95 -7.71
N THR A 116 -13.75 -15.86 -7.79
CA THR A 116 -13.63 -15.01 -8.98
C THR A 116 -12.59 -15.53 -9.96
N ASN A 117 -12.84 -15.25 -11.24
CA ASN A 117 -11.97 -15.64 -12.34
C ASN A 117 -10.63 -14.91 -12.32
N LEU A 118 -9.62 -15.55 -12.92
CA LEU A 118 -8.25 -15.06 -12.97
C LEU A 118 -7.52 -15.52 -14.23
N ASP A 119 -6.43 -14.83 -14.59
CA ASP A 119 -5.44 -15.44 -15.50
C ASP A 119 -4.89 -16.73 -14.87
N GLN A 120 -4.83 -17.80 -15.64
CA GLN A 120 -4.47 -19.15 -15.18
C GLN A 120 -3.14 -19.17 -14.41
N PHE A 121 -3.15 -19.81 -13.23
CA PHE A 121 -2.05 -19.82 -12.25
C PHE A 121 -1.54 -18.41 -11.90
N ALA A 122 -2.44 -17.43 -11.87
CA ALA A 122 -2.12 -16.01 -11.65
C ALA A 122 -0.98 -15.49 -12.54
N THR A 123 -0.93 -15.95 -13.81
CA THR A 123 0.15 -15.66 -14.75
C THR A 123 -0.32 -14.76 -15.90
N GLY A 124 -0.50 -13.49 -15.57
CA GLY A 124 -0.87 -12.45 -16.52
C GLY A 124 -1.22 -11.13 -15.82
N LEU A 125 -1.26 -10.07 -16.60
CA LEU A 125 -1.66 -8.72 -16.19
C LEU A 125 -2.89 -8.23 -16.96
N ASN A 126 -3.53 -9.10 -17.74
CA ASN A 126 -4.61 -8.71 -18.65
C ASN A 126 -5.99 -9.28 -18.26
N GLY A 127 -6.12 -10.51 -17.77
CA GLY A 127 -7.42 -11.09 -17.42
C GLY A 127 -8.13 -11.84 -18.56
N SER A 128 -7.47 -12.07 -19.70
CA SER A 128 -7.97 -12.86 -20.82
C SER A 128 -7.43 -14.30 -20.87
N ARG A 129 -6.46 -14.65 -20.03
CA ARG A 129 -5.80 -15.96 -20.03
C ARG A 129 -6.51 -16.95 -19.12
N SER A 130 -7.80 -17.17 -19.35
CA SER A 130 -8.60 -18.12 -18.58
C SER A 130 -9.42 -19.03 -19.49
N PRO A 131 -9.43 -20.36 -19.28
CA PRO A 131 -10.34 -21.26 -19.99
C PRO A 131 -11.81 -21.03 -19.59
N TYR A 132 -12.07 -20.29 -18.51
CA TYR A 132 -13.41 -19.88 -18.07
C TYR A 132 -13.92 -18.61 -18.79
N GLY A 133 -13.18 -18.11 -19.78
CA GLY A 133 -13.52 -16.93 -20.55
C GLY A 133 -12.71 -15.69 -20.16
N ALA A 134 -12.47 -14.82 -21.14
CA ALA A 134 -11.82 -13.54 -20.91
C ALA A 134 -12.75 -12.57 -20.18
N CYS A 135 -12.23 -11.86 -19.18
CA CYS A 135 -12.97 -10.85 -18.44
C CYS A 135 -12.91 -9.50 -19.19
N PRO A 136 -13.99 -9.02 -19.80
CA PRO A 136 -14.03 -7.68 -20.40
C PRO A 136 -14.02 -6.59 -19.32
N ASN A 137 -13.51 -5.41 -19.65
CA ASN A 137 -13.47 -4.25 -18.77
C ASN A 137 -14.88 -3.79 -18.34
N SER A 138 -14.99 -3.24 -17.13
CA SER A 138 -16.27 -2.80 -16.55
C SER A 138 -16.94 -1.63 -17.29
N VAL A 139 -16.19 -0.90 -18.13
CA VAL A 139 -16.68 0.28 -18.87
C VAL A 139 -16.71 0.02 -20.38
N LEU A 140 -15.62 -0.50 -20.95
CA LEU A 140 -15.48 -0.72 -22.40
C LEU A 140 -15.13 -2.19 -22.72
N PRO A 141 -16.07 -3.03 -23.20
CA PRO A 141 -15.87 -4.48 -23.30
C PRO A 141 -14.81 -4.94 -24.31
N GLN A 142 -14.37 -4.07 -25.22
CA GLN A 142 -13.24 -4.34 -26.13
C GLN A 142 -11.86 -4.30 -25.45
N TYR A 143 -11.80 -3.80 -24.22
CA TYR A 143 -10.62 -3.85 -23.35
C TYR A 143 -10.80 -4.96 -22.32
N PRO A 144 -9.69 -5.55 -21.84
CA PRO A 144 -9.79 -6.52 -20.77
C PRO A 144 -9.95 -5.82 -19.41
N ALA A 145 -10.42 -6.55 -18.40
CA ALA A 145 -10.52 -6.07 -17.03
C ALA A 145 -9.15 -5.76 -16.39
N GLY A 146 -8.05 -6.27 -16.96
CA GLY A 146 -6.77 -6.34 -16.26
C GLY A 146 -6.69 -7.63 -15.44
N GLY A 147 -5.47 -8.12 -15.25
CA GLY A 147 -5.20 -9.41 -14.61
C GLY A 147 -4.04 -9.35 -13.62
N SER A 148 -3.75 -10.44 -12.94
CA SER A 148 -4.47 -11.72 -13.01
C SER A 148 -5.75 -11.73 -12.19
N SER A 149 -6.00 -10.75 -11.31
CA SER A 149 -7.18 -10.73 -10.42
C SER A 149 -8.42 -10.12 -11.11
N ALA A 150 -8.75 -10.62 -12.30
CA ALA A 150 -9.71 -10.00 -13.22
C ALA A 150 -11.16 -10.02 -12.70
N GLY A 151 -11.64 -11.17 -12.25
CA GLY A 151 -13.00 -11.28 -11.71
C GLY A 151 -13.16 -10.50 -10.40
N SER A 152 -12.10 -10.42 -9.58
CA SER A 152 -12.11 -9.65 -8.32
C SER A 152 -12.29 -8.15 -8.55
N SER A 153 -11.59 -7.56 -9.52
CA SER A 153 -11.78 -6.14 -9.83
C SER A 153 -13.17 -5.89 -10.44
N LEU A 154 -13.64 -6.76 -11.33
CA LEU A 154 -15.00 -6.66 -11.88
C LEU A 154 -16.08 -6.77 -10.79
N ALA A 155 -15.89 -7.65 -9.81
CA ALA A 155 -16.86 -7.84 -8.74
C ALA A 155 -17.14 -6.54 -7.96
N VAL A 156 -16.09 -5.74 -7.71
CA VAL A 156 -16.22 -4.45 -7.01
C VAL A 156 -16.70 -3.36 -7.97
N ALA A 157 -16.11 -3.28 -9.18
CA ALA A 157 -16.43 -2.24 -10.15
C ALA A 157 -17.89 -2.28 -10.60
N LEU A 158 -18.41 -3.48 -10.88
CA LEU A 158 -19.81 -3.69 -11.27
C LEU A 158 -20.76 -3.69 -10.08
N GLY A 159 -20.24 -3.53 -8.85
CA GLY A 159 -21.03 -3.43 -7.63
C GLY A 159 -21.80 -4.70 -7.32
N VAL A 160 -21.14 -5.85 -7.42
CA VAL A 160 -21.64 -7.13 -6.89
C VAL A 160 -21.00 -7.47 -5.55
N ALA A 161 -19.86 -6.86 -5.18
CA ALA A 161 -19.23 -6.99 -3.88
C ALA A 161 -18.79 -5.62 -3.32
N SER A 162 -18.66 -5.49 -2.00
CA SER A 162 -18.11 -4.29 -1.34
C SER A 162 -16.61 -4.17 -1.54
N PHE A 163 -15.92 -5.30 -1.40
CA PHE A 163 -14.50 -5.44 -1.69
C PHE A 163 -14.23 -6.84 -2.25
N ALA A 164 -13.03 -7.04 -2.81
CA ALA A 164 -12.62 -8.36 -3.27
C ALA A 164 -11.15 -8.63 -2.94
N LEU A 165 -10.85 -9.89 -2.67
CA LEU A 165 -9.49 -10.39 -2.55
C LEU A 165 -8.94 -10.75 -3.93
N GLY A 166 -7.68 -10.42 -4.14
CA GLY A 166 -6.87 -10.92 -5.23
C GLY A 166 -5.49 -11.37 -4.74
N THR A 167 -4.59 -11.57 -5.69
CA THR A 167 -3.15 -11.69 -5.41
C THR A 167 -2.37 -10.73 -6.29
N ASP A 168 -1.22 -10.28 -5.81
CA ASP A 168 -0.27 -9.45 -6.56
C ASP A 168 1.15 -9.96 -6.36
N THR A 169 1.74 -10.47 -7.45
CA THR A 169 3.18 -10.76 -7.55
C THR A 169 3.92 -9.66 -8.31
N ALA A 170 3.33 -9.22 -9.43
CA ALA A 170 3.96 -8.39 -10.44
C ALA A 170 3.11 -7.21 -10.88
N GLY A 171 1.88 -7.07 -10.38
CA GLY A 171 0.93 -6.04 -10.80
C GLY A 171 -0.54 -6.45 -10.70
N SER A 172 -0.83 -7.70 -10.29
CA SER A 172 -2.17 -8.28 -10.36
C SER A 172 -3.20 -7.73 -9.37
N GLY A 173 -2.81 -6.86 -8.44
CA GLY A 173 -3.68 -6.03 -7.61
C GLY A 173 -3.77 -4.57 -8.07
N ARG A 174 -2.86 -4.16 -8.96
CA ARG A 174 -2.67 -2.75 -9.38
C ARG A 174 -3.22 -2.48 -10.77
N VAL A 175 -2.84 -3.29 -11.76
CA VAL A 175 -3.31 -3.17 -13.15
C VAL A 175 -4.84 -3.25 -13.26
N PRO A 176 -5.52 -4.26 -12.67
CA PRO A 176 -6.97 -4.32 -12.73
C PRO A 176 -7.65 -3.17 -11.97
N ALA A 177 -7.02 -2.63 -10.93
CA ALA A 177 -7.56 -1.49 -10.19
C ALA A 177 -7.60 -0.23 -11.07
N ALA A 178 -6.49 0.07 -11.75
CA ALA A 178 -6.40 1.21 -12.67
C ALA A 178 -7.37 1.10 -13.84
N LEU A 179 -7.57 -0.10 -14.38
CA LEU A 179 -8.47 -0.31 -15.52
C LEU A 179 -9.96 -0.28 -15.15
N ASN A 180 -10.32 -0.49 -13.88
CA ASN A 180 -11.73 -0.54 -13.45
C ASN A 180 -12.12 0.57 -12.46
N ASN A 181 -11.33 1.65 -12.37
CA ASN A 181 -11.60 2.78 -11.48
C ASN A 181 -11.69 2.40 -9.99
N LEU A 182 -10.76 1.58 -9.50
CA LEU A 182 -10.73 1.09 -8.12
C LEU A 182 -9.43 1.47 -7.42
N VAL A 183 -9.44 1.35 -6.10
CA VAL A 183 -8.23 1.30 -5.29
C VAL A 183 -7.75 -0.14 -5.19
N GLY A 184 -6.46 -0.35 -5.48
CA GLY A 184 -5.78 -1.63 -5.35
C GLY A 184 -4.65 -1.55 -4.33
N LEU A 185 -4.85 -2.15 -3.15
CA LEU A 185 -3.81 -2.19 -2.12
C LEU A 185 -2.98 -3.47 -2.27
N LYS A 186 -1.73 -3.30 -2.66
CA LYS A 186 -0.71 -4.34 -2.55
C LYS A 186 0.09 -4.06 -1.28
N ALA A 187 -0.32 -4.73 -0.21
CA ALA A 187 0.31 -4.57 1.11
C ALA A 187 1.79 -5.00 1.08
N SER A 188 2.57 -4.50 2.04
CA SER A 188 3.93 -4.96 2.31
C SER A 188 3.96 -6.48 2.40
N LYS A 189 4.98 -7.08 1.78
CA LYS A 189 5.07 -8.54 1.67
C LYS A 189 4.97 -9.21 3.04
N GLY A 190 4.15 -10.23 3.19
CA GLY A 190 3.97 -10.94 4.46
C GLY A 190 3.07 -10.26 5.51
N LEU A 191 2.54 -9.05 5.28
CA LEU A 191 1.58 -8.45 6.22
C LEU A 191 0.23 -9.16 6.22
N ILE A 192 -0.22 -9.58 5.04
CA ILE A 192 -1.43 -10.39 4.88
C ILE A 192 -0.96 -11.81 4.56
N SER A 193 -1.42 -12.77 5.37
CA SER A 193 -1.05 -14.16 5.22
C SER A 193 -1.42 -14.72 3.85
N THR A 194 -0.54 -15.56 3.34
CA THR A 194 -0.70 -16.35 2.11
C THR A 194 -0.90 -17.85 2.39
N ALA A 195 -1.12 -18.24 3.65
CA ALA A 195 -1.54 -19.59 3.99
C ALA A 195 -2.91 -19.90 3.37
N GLY A 196 -3.02 -21.01 2.63
CA GLY A 196 -4.21 -21.37 1.84
C GLY A 196 -4.35 -20.58 0.53
N VAL A 197 -3.26 -20.00 0.02
CA VAL A 197 -3.21 -19.38 -1.32
C VAL A 197 -2.34 -20.25 -2.23
N VAL A 198 -2.86 -20.64 -3.39
CA VAL A 198 -2.05 -21.31 -4.42
C VAL A 198 -1.00 -20.32 -4.92
N PRO A 199 0.30 -20.63 -4.75
CA PRO A 199 1.35 -19.67 -5.07
C PRO A 199 1.50 -19.47 -6.58
N ALA A 200 1.95 -18.28 -6.95
CA ALA A 200 2.50 -17.99 -8.27
C ALA A 200 4.02 -17.83 -8.17
N CYS A 201 4.50 -16.92 -7.33
CA CYS A 201 5.91 -16.86 -6.92
C CYS A 201 5.92 -16.72 -5.39
N ARG A 202 6.05 -17.85 -4.68
CA ARG A 202 5.83 -17.91 -3.23
C ARG A 202 6.65 -16.89 -2.46
N THR A 203 7.88 -16.60 -2.91
CA THR A 203 8.80 -15.64 -2.25
C THR A 203 8.41 -14.18 -2.46
N LEU A 204 7.49 -13.89 -3.38
CA LEU A 204 7.07 -12.56 -3.80
C LEU A 204 5.59 -12.29 -3.57
N ASP A 205 4.76 -13.31 -3.50
CA ASP A 205 3.31 -13.19 -3.52
C ASP A 205 2.76 -12.38 -2.34
N CYS A 206 1.76 -11.54 -2.65
CA CYS A 206 0.98 -10.82 -1.67
C CYS A 206 -0.51 -11.04 -1.96
N VAL A 207 -1.32 -11.27 -0.94
CA VAL A 207 -2.76 -11.03 -1.06
C VAL A 207 -2.97 -9.52 -1.23
N THR A 208 -3.92 -9.15 -2.09
CA THR A 208 -4.26 -7.75 -2.40
C THR A 208 -5.76 -7.55 -2.25
N THR A 209 -6.20 -6.32 -1.98
CA THR A 209 -7.62 -5.97 -1.90
C THR A 209 -7.99 -4.95 -2.95
N PHE A 210 -9.16 -5.13 -3.57
CA PHE A 210 -9.83 -4.12 -4.38
C PHE A 210 -10.95 -3.48 -3.58
N THR A 211 -10.95 -2.15 -3.50
CA THR A 211 -11.99 -1.36 -2.83
C THR A 211 -12.38 -0.15 -3.69
N ARG A 212 -13.48 0.52 -3.36
CA ARG A 212 -13.84 1.78 -4.01
C ARG A 212 -13.01 2.95 -3.49
N THR A 213 -12.69 2.92 -2.20
CA THR A 213 -11.95 3.99 -1.53
C THR A 213 -10.71 3.49 -0.82
N ALA A 214 -9.70 4.35 -0.70
CA ALA A 214 -8.49 4.05 0.07
C ALA A 214 -8.77 3.93 1.58
N ARG A 215 -9.80 4.62 2.07
CA ARG A 215 -10.32 4.49 3.43
C ARG A 215 -10.79 3.05 3.74
N GLU A 216 -11.55 2.44 2.84
CA GLU A 216 -11.99 1.05 3.02
C GLU A 216 -10.82 0.07 2.99
N ALA A 217 -9.85 0.29 2.10
CA ALA A 217 -8.62 -0.51 2.08
C ALA A 217 -7.82 -0.37 3.39
N SER A 218 -7.78 0.83 3.98
CA SER A 218 -7.16 1.08 5.30
C SER A 218 -7.87 0.35 6.43
N GLN A 219 -9.21 0.38 6.46
CA GLN A 219 -10.03 -0.36 7.42
C GLN A 219 -9.77 -1.88 7.31
N LEU A 220 -9.80 -2.44 6.10
CA LEU A 220 -9.54 -3.86 5.87
C LEU A 220 -8.11 -4.25 6.30
N LEU A 221 -7.10 -3.45 5.97
CA LEU A 221 -5.72 -3.72 6.37
C LEU A 221 -5.56 -3.70 7.89
N ALA A 222 -6.16 -2.72 8.58
CA ALA A 222 -6.10 -2.63 10.05
C ALA A 222 -6.69 -3.88 10.74
N LEU A 223 -7.76 -4.44 10.17
CA LEU A 223 -8.44 -5.62 10.70
C LEU A 223 -7.65 -6.92 10.43
N THR A 224 -6.96 -7.00 9.30
CA THR A 224 -6.42 -8.28 8.77
C THR A 224 -4.89 -8.40 8.77
N ALA A 225 -4.14 -7.31 8.96
CA ALA A 225 -2.68 -7.35 9.09
C ALA A 225 -2.29 -8.00 10.43
N ARG A 226 -2.21 -9.33 10.44
CA ARG A 226 -1.92 -10.17 11.60
C ARG A 226 -0.82 -11.15 11.25
N LEU A 227 0.14 -11.31 12.16
CA LEU A 227 1.17 -12.34 12.05
C LEU A 227 0.50 -13.72 12.03
N ASP A 228 0.85 -14.55 11.05
CA ASP A 228 0.31 -15.89 10.90
C ASP A 228 1.45 -16.93 10.97
N PRO A 229 1.48 -17.78 12.02
CA PRO A 229 2.49 -18.83 12.13
C PRO A 229 2.37 -19.93 11.07
N LEU A 230 1.27 -20.01 10.33
CA LEU A 230 1.07 -20.98 9.23
C LEU A 230 1.72 -20.52 7.91
N ASP A 231 2.14 -19.26 7.84
CA ASP A 231 2.80 -18.69 6.66
C ASP A 231 4.25 -18.31 7.00
N ALA A 232 5.19 -19.07 6.42
CA ALA A 232 6.63 -18.85 6.61
C ALA A 232 7.14 -17.48 6.11
N TYR A 233 6.37 -16.78 5.27
CA TYR A 233 6.68 -15.42 4.80
C TYR A 233 5.93 -14.34 5.57
N SER A 234 5.09 -14.69 6.56
CA SER A 234 4.37 -13.72 7.37
C SER A 234 5.32 -12.86 8.20
N ARG A 235 5.02 -11.56 8.28
CA ARG A 235 5.79 -10.58 9.06
C ARG A 235 4.88 -9.83 10.02
N GLN A 236 5.40 -9.52 11.19
CA GLN A 236 4.68 -8.72 12.19
C GLN A 236 4.48 -7.29 11.66
N ASN A 237 3.24 -6.79 11.77
CA ASN A 237 2.96 -5.39 11.44
C ASN A 237 3.52 -4.48 12.55
N PRO A 238 4.43 -3.53 12.26
CA PRO A 238 4.92 -2.61 13.27
C PRO A 238 3.85 -1.59 13.67
N ALA A 239 3.97 -1.03 14.87
CA ALA A 239 2.99 -0.10 15.43
C ALA A 239 2.80 1.18 14.60
N TRP A 240 3.83 1.63 13.86
CA TRP A 240 3.72 2.81 12.99
C TRP A 240 2.98 2.55 11.67
N ASN A 241 2.45 1.34 11.45
CA ASN A 241 1.68 0.95 10.28
C ASN A 241 0.31 0.34 10.67
N ASP A 242 -0.20 0.72 11.84
CA ASP A 242 -1.56 0.39 12.26
C ASP A 242 -2.59 1.43 11.76
N ALA A 243 -3.86 1.28 12.15
CA ALA A 243 -4.93 2.20 11.73
C ALA A 243 -4.65 3.68 12.04
N SER A 244 -3.85 3.98 13.08
CA SER A 244 -3.54 5.35 13.47
C SER A 244 -2.59 6.07 12.50
N ALA A 245 -1.89 5.32 11.65
CA ALA A 245 -1.00 5.85 10.62
C ALA A 245 -1.75 6.39 9.39
N PHE A 246 -3.03 6.02 9.22
CA PHE A 246 -3.91 6.60 8.20
C PHE A 246 -4.41 7.99 8.62
N GLY A 247 -4.42 8.94 7.70
CA GLY A 247 -4.94 10.28 7.95
C GLY A 247 -4.65 11.28 6.83
N ALA A 248 -4.82 12.57 7.12
CA ALA A 248 -4.47 13.64 6.20
C ALA A 248 -2.93 13.77 6.10
N PRO A 249 -2.34 13.79 4.89
CA PRO A 249 -0.90 13.99 4.75
C PRO A 249 -0.48 15.38 5.25
N ARG A 250 0.67 15.43 5.92
CA ARG A 250 1.45 16.67 6.15
C ARG A 250 2.27 16.97 4.89
N PRO A 251 2.88 18.17 4.76
CA PRO A 251 3.85 18.41 3.69
C PRO A 251 4.86 17.26 3.59
N PHE A 252 5.04 16.75 2.39
CA PHE A 252 5.72 15.49 2.10
C PHE A 252 6.53 15.60 0.80
N ARG A 253 7.51 14.72 0.59
CA ARG A 253 8.33 14.66 -0.63
C ARG A 253 8.00 13.39 -1.38
N PHE A 254 7.78 13.48 -2.69
CA PHE A 254 7.47 12.30 -3.50
C PHE A 254 8.35 12.22 -4.74
N GLY A 255 8.81 11.02 -5.06
CA GLY A 255 9.58 10.76 -6.27
C GLY A 255 8.70 10.78 -7.52
N VAL A 256 9.22 11.34 -8.61
CA VAL A 256 8.64 11.28 -9.95
C VAL A 256 9.72 10.77 -10.91
N PRO A 257 9.48 9.72 -11.70
CA PRO A 257 10.45 9.21 -12.67
C PRO A 257 10.96 10.30 -13.62
N ARG A 258 12.23 10.22 -14.02
CA ARG A 258 12.78 11.06 -15.10
C ARG A 258 12.02 10.84 -16.40
N GLN A 259 12.05 11.84 -17.27
CA GLN A 259 11.32 11.78 -18.54
C GLN A 259 11.74 10.60 -19.42
N GLU A 260 13.03 10.22 -19.43
CA GLU A 260 13.51 9.05 -20.19
C GLU A 260 13.07 7.69 -19.63
N ASP A 261 12.65 7.64 -18.36
CA ASP A 261 12.16 6.43 -17.71
C ASP A 261 10.62 6.29 -17.83
N LEU A 262 9.94 7.28 -18.44
CA LEU A 262 8.49 7.30 -18.63
C LEU A 262 8.10 6.75 -20.01
N GLU A 263 7.61 5.52 -20.04
CA GLU A 263 7.06 4.89 -21.23
C GLU A 263 5.53 4.83 -21.23
N PHE A 264 4.95 5.28 -22.34
CA PHE A 264 3.50 5.28 -22.59
C PHE A 264 3.10 4.47 -23.83
N PHE A 265 4.07 3.82 -24.50
CA PHE A 265 3.84 2.91 -25.61
C PHE A 265 2.91 3.47 -26.72
N GLY A 266 3.06 4.76 -27.04
CA GLY A 266 2.24 5.46 -28.03
C GLY A 266 0.92 6.04 -27.51
N CYS A 267 0.60 5.91 -26.22
CA CYS A 267 -0.57 6.56 -25.63
C CYS A 267 -0.35 8.08 -25.51
N THR A 268 -1.08 8.85 -26.31
CA THR A 268 -0.97 10.32 -26.36
C THR A 268 -1.57 11.03 -25.14
N GLN A 269 -2.50 10.39 -24.43
CA GLN A 269 -3.17 10.97 -23.26
C GLN A 269 -2.44 10.67 -21.93
N GLY A 270 -1.66 9.57 -21.89
CA GLY A 270 -0.95 9.11 -20.70
C GLY A 270 -0.07 10.17 -20.05
N PRO A 271 0.81 10.88 -20.80
CA PRO A 271 1.64 11.94 -20.24
C PRO A 271 0.84 13.04 -19.54
N THR A 272 -0.24 13.52 -20.17
CA THR A 272 -1.11 14.57 -19.59
C THR A 272 -1.84 14.09 -18.34
N LEU A 273 -2.39 12.88 -18.36
CA LEU A 273 -3.07 12.29 -17.19
C LEU A 273 -2.11 12.09 -16.01
N PHE A 274 -0.88 11.68 -16.28
CA PHE A 274 0.16 11.56 -15.26
C PHE A 274 0.55 12.93 -14.69
N GLN A 275 0.74 13.93 -15.55
CA GLN A 275 1.04 15.30 -15.12
C GLN A 275 -0.07 15.89 -14.24
N HIS A 276 -1.34 15.62 -14.55
CA HIS A 276 -2.46 16.02 -13.69
C HIS A 276 -2.38 15.39 -12.29
N ALA A 277 -1.98 14.11 -12.19
CA ALA A 277 -1.79 13.45 -10.89
C ALA A 277 -0.65 14.08 -10.09
N ILE A 278 0.46 14.45 -10.74
CA ILE A 278 1.56 15.19 -10.10
C ILE A 278 1.07 16.55 -9.56
N THR A 279 0.37 17.34 -10.38
CA THR A 279 -0.18 18.64 -9.96
C THR A 279 -1.12 18.51 -8.77
N ARG A 280 -1.90 17.43 -8.70
CA ARG A 280 -2.79 17.14 -7.57
C ARG A 280 -2.03 16.83 -6.28
N LEU A 281 -0.95 16.05 -6.34
CA LEU A 281 -0.09 15.82 -5.17
C LEU A 281 0.59 17.11 -4.71
N ILE A 282 1.01 17.98 -5.62
CA ILE A 282 1.55 19.31 -5.28
C ILE A 282 0.50 20.13 -4.50
N ALA A 283 -0.75 20.13 -4.97
CA ALA A 283 -1.85 20.83 -4.27
C ALA A 283 -2.17 20.24 -2.89
N LEU A 284 -1.75 19.00 -2.59
CA LEU A 284 -1.85 18.37 -1.27
C LEU A 284 -0.64 18.68 -0.36
N GLY A 285 0.29 19.54 -0.80
CA GLY A 285 1.51 19.86 -0.06
C GLY A 285 2.70 18.93 -0.37
N GLY A 286 2.62 18.18 -1.47
CA GLY A 286 3.71 17.34 -1.96
C GLY A 286 4.78 18.13 -2.70
N GLU A 287 6.05 17.86 -2.42
CA GLU A 287 7.21 18.35 -3.17
C GLU A 287 7.70 17.25 -4.13
N PRO A 288 7.60 17.44 -5.45
CA PRO A 288 8.09 16.46 -6.41
C PRO A 288 9.62 16.46 -6.46
N VAL A 289 10.21 15.27 -6.44
CA VAL A 289 11.65 15.06 -6.57
C VAL A 289 11.90 14.12 -7.75
N THR A 290 12.73 14.55 -8.69
CA THR A 290 13.11 13.70 -9.82
C THR A 290 13.83 12.45 -9.32
N LEU A 291 13.36 11.27 -9.75
CA LEU A 291 13.89 9.97 -9.36
C LEU A 291 14.33 9.19 -10.60
N ASP A 292 15.52 8.58 -10.50
CA ASP A 292 16.01 7.63 -11.51
C ASP A 292 15.33 6.27 -11.31
N LEU A 293 14.45 5.89 -12.27
CA LEU A 293 13.71 4.63 -12.20
C LEU A 293 14.48 3.47 -12.85
N SER A 294 15.58 3.72 -13.54
CA SER A 294 16.36 2.71 -14.26
C SER A 294 16.76 1.47 -13.41
N PRO A 295 17.24 1.58 -12.16
CA PRO A 295 17.54 0.39 -11.34
C PRO A 295 16.29 -0.40 -10.94
N PHE A 296 15.15 0.27 -10.78
CA PHE A 296 13.85 -0.37 -10.51
C PHE A 296 13.39 -1.15 -11.75
N LEU A 297 13.51 -0.54 -12.94
CA LEU A 297 13.18 -1.18 -14.22
C LEU A 297 14.10 -2.37 -14.52
N GLU A 298 15.36 -2.33 -14.10
CA GLU A 298 16.25 -3.49 -14.18
C GLU A 298 15.80 -4.62 -13.25
N ALA A 299 15.42 -4.31 -12.01
CA ALA A 299 14.86 -5.32 -11.10
C ALA A 299 13.56 -5.92 -11.68
N ALA A 300 12.71 -5.10 -12.30
CA ALA A 300 11.52 -5.57 -13.00
C ALA A 300 11.83 -6.59 -14.12
N ARG A 301 12.91 -6.39 -14.88
CA ARG A 301 13.35 -7.34 -15.93
C ARG A 301 13.75 -8.69 -15.33
N LEU A 302 14.42 -8.69 -14.17
CA LEU A 302 14.83 -9.94 -13.50
C LEU A 302 13.66 -10.87 -13.20
N LEU A 303 12.45 -10.35 -12.98
CA LEU A 303 11.26 -11.18 -12.72
C LEU A 303 10.98 -12.17 -13.84
N TYR A 304 11.08 -11.73 -15.09
CA TYR A 304 10.76 -12.54 -16.25
C TYR A 304 12.02 -13.06 -16.95
N GLU A 305 13.12 -12.31 -16.99
CA GLU A 305 14.39 -12.72 -17.60
C GLU A 305 15.19 -13.66 -16.70
N GLY A 306 15.06 -13.51 -15.37
CA GLY A 306 15.76 -14.28 -14.35
C GLY A 306 15.01 -15.54 -13.89
N PRO A 307 15.38 -16.08 -12.71
CA PRO A 307 14.99 -17.41 -12.25
C PRO A 307 13.57 -17.49 -11.68
N TRP A 308 12.90 -16.38 -11.35
CA TRP A 308 11.61 -16.40 -10.63
C TRP A 308 10.47 -17.07 -11.41
N VAL A 309 10.60 -17.24 -12.73
CA VAL A 309 9.71 -18.09 -13.52
C VAL A 309 9.69 -19.55 -13.02
N ALA A 310 10.79 -20.02 -12.41
CA ALA A 310 10.88 -21.34 -11.81
C ALA A 310 9.95 -21.52 -10.60
N GLU A 311 9.62 -20.46 -9.86
CA GLU A 311 8.61 -20.56 -8.79
C GLU A 311 7.20 -20.79 -9.33
N ARG A 312 6.88 -20.27 -10.52
CA ARG A 312 5.58 -20.57 -11.18
C ARG A 312 5.57 -22.00 -11.70
N TYR A 313 6.70 -22.42 -12.27
CA TYR A 313 6.86 -23.77 -12.77
C TYR A 313 6.84 -24.82 -11.66
N SER A 314 7.30 -24.53 -10.44
CA SER A 314 7.17 -25.48 -9.32
C SER A 314 5.72 -25.77 -8.92
N VAL A 315 4.76 -24.96 -9.36
CA VAL A 315 3.32 -25.14 -9.12
C VAL A 315 2.65 -25.82 -10.32
N ALA A 316 2.91 -25.34 -11.54
CA ALA A 316 2.24 -25.82 -12.74
C ALA A 316 2.99 -26.95 -13.48
N GLY A 317 4.27 -27.18 -13.18
CA GLY A 317 5.18 -28.00 -13.97
C GLY A 317 4.77 -29.46 -14.10
N GLU A 318 4.43 -30.11 -12.97
CA GLU A 318 3.96 -31.50 -12.99
C GLU A 318 2.68 -31.67 -13.84
N LEU A 319 1.76 -30.70 -13.76
CA LEU A 319 0.54 -30.71 -14.58
C LEU A 319 0.88 -30.46 -16.06
N MET A 320 1.78 -29.52 -16.36
CA MET A 320 2.23 -29.23 -17.72
C MET A 320 2.89 -30.44 -18.39
N GLU A 321 3.59 -31.27 -17.64
CA GLU A 321 4.22 -32.50 -18.16
C GLU A 321 3.21 -33.62 -18.37
N ARG A 322 2.30 -33.82 -17.41
CA ARG A 322 1.31 -34.89 -17.43
C ARG A 322 0.15 -34.63 -18.39
N ASP A 323 -0.34 -33.40 -18.42
CA ASP A 323 -1.48 -32.96 -19.25
C ASP A 323 -1.22 -31.54 -19.77
N PRO A 324 -0.40 -31.40 -20.83
CA PRO A 324 -0.04 -30.10 -21.38
C PRO A 324 -1.27 -29.25 -21.77
N GLU A 325 -2.33 -29.87 -22.29
CA GLU A 325 -3.50 -29.18 -22.81
C GLU A 325 -4.38 -28.56 -21.71
N ALA A 326 -4.22 -28.98 -20.45
CA ALA A 326 -4.83 -28.31 -19.30
C ALA A 326 -4.26 -26.90 -19.04
N VAL A 327 -3.05 -26.61 -19.52
CA VAL A 327 -2.35 -25.35 -19.31
C VAL A 327 -2.34 -24.55 -20.61
N LEU A 328 -2.82 -23.31 -20.59
CA LEU A 328 -2.96 -22.49 -21.79
C LEU A 328 -1.63 -22.33 -22.54
N PRO A 329 -1.60 -22.36 -23.89
CA PRO A 329 -0.37 -22.28 -24.67
C PRO A 329 0.55 -21.10 -24.32
N VAL A 330 -0.03 -19.92 -24.06
CA VAL A 330 0.73 -18.73 -23.64
C VAL A 330 1.42 -18.93 -22.29
N ILE A 331 0.77 -19.61 -21.34
CA ILE A 331 1.35 -19.91 -20.02
C ILE A 331 2.47 -20.91 -20.16
N ARG A 332 2.28 -21.97 -20.96
CA ARG A 332 3.35 -22.93 -21.28
C ARG A 332 4.55 -22.24 -21.91
N ALA A 333 4.33 -21.32 -22.85
CA ALA A 333 5.40 -20.55 -23.49
C ALA A 333 6.17 -19.66 -22.50
N VAL A 334 5.48 -18.99 -21.56
CA VAL A 334 6.14 -18.21 -20.50
C VAL A 334 6.99 -19.10 -19.59
N LEU A 335 6.49 -20.29 -19.24
CA LEU A 335 7.15 -21.20 -18.30
C LEU A 335 8.19 -22.12 -18.95
N ALA A 336 8.24 -22.21 -20.29
CA ALA A 336 9.06 -23.17 -21.03
C ALA A 336 10.56 -23.14 -20.71
N LYS A 337 11.08 -21.98 -20.29
CA LYS A 337 12.49 -21.82 -19.93
C LYS A 337 12.83 -22.19 -18.49
N ALA A 338 11.82 -22.36 -17.63
CA ALA A 338 12.03 -22.62 -16.20
C ALA A 338 12.86 -23.88 -15.92
N PRO A 339 12.68 -25.03 -16.62
CA PRO A 339 13.47 -26.23 -16.37
C PRO A 339 14.98 -26.07 -16.63
N ALA A 340 15.36 -25.08 -17.45
CA ALA A 340 16.76 -24.80 -17.77
C ALA A 340 17.43 -23.86 -16.76
N VAL A 341 16.68 -23.27 -15.82
CA VAL A 341 17.22 -22.38 -14.79
C VAL A 341 18.07 -23.19 -13.81
N THR A 342 19.35 -22.85 -13.69
CA THR A 342 20.24 -23.54 -12.76
C THR A 342 20.26 -22.87 -11.38
N GLY A 343 20.76 -23.60 -10.37
CA GLY A 343 21.02 -23.01 -9.06
C GLY A 343 22.02 -21.84 -9.14
N VAL A 344 23.00 -21.90 -10.05
CA VAL A 344 23.99 -20.83 -10.25
C VAL A 344 23.32 -19.56 -10.80
N ASP A 345 22.43 -19.70 -11.79
CA ASP A 345 21.67 -18.57 -12.34
C ASP A 345 20.77 -17.94 -11.27
N THR A 346 20.17 -18.79 -10.45
CA THR A 346 19.33 -18.36 -9.32
C THR A 346 20.11 -17.48 -8.35
N PHE A 347 21.24 -17.96 -7.83
CA PHE A 347 22.05 -17.19 -6.88
C PHE A 347 22.64 -15.92 -7.50
N ARG A 348 23.04 -15.94 -8.78
CA ARG A 348 23.52 -14.72 -9.47
C ARG A 348 22.44 -13.65 -9.58
N ALA A 349 21.21 -14.05 -9.90
CA ALA A 349 20.09 -13.13 -9.98
C ALA A 349 19.72 -12.57 -8.60
N GLU A 350 19.76 -13.39 -7.54
CA GLU A 350 19.60 -12.94 -6.16
C GLU A 350 20.66 -11.89 -5.77
N TYR A 351 21.95 -12.13 -6.06
CA TYR A 351 23.01 -11.16 -5.79
C TYR A 351 22.80 -9.84 -6.55
N ARG A 352 22.34 -9.93 -7.82
CA ARG A 352 22.03 -8.74 -8.60
C ARG A 352 20.84 -8.00 -8.01
N LEU A 353 19.79 -8.70 -7.62
CA LEU A 353 18.61 -8.11 -6.99
C LEU A 353 18.98 -7.38 -5.69
N GLN A 354 19.82 -7.97 -4.83
CA GLN A 354 20.29 -7.30 -3.62
C GLN A 354 21.09 -6.03 -3.93
N SER A 355 21.92 -6.05 -4.98
CA SER A 355 22.64 -4.85 -5.43
C SER A 355 21.70 -3.76 -5.91
N LEU A 356 20.65 -4.13 -6.66
CA LEU A 356 19.62 -3.22 -7.14
C LEU A 356 18.77 -2.67 -5.99
N LYS A 357 18.42 -3.49 -4.99
CA LYS A 357 17.72 -3.06 -3.78
C LYS A 357 18.47 -1.94 -3.06
N ALA A 358 19.78 -2.09 -2.88
CA ALA A 358 20.60 -1.04 -2.26
C ALA A 358 20.62 0.27 -3.08
N LEU A 359 20.60 0.19 -4.41
CA LEU A 359 20.52 1.37 -5.28
C LEU A 359 19.14 2.04 -5.19
N CYS A 360 18.08 1.24 -5.26
CA CYS A 360 16.70 1.71 -5.19
C CYS A 360 16.39 2.35 -3.83
N ASP A 361 16.84 1.74 -2.73
CA ASP A 361 16.65 2.31 -1.39
C ASP A 361 17.36 3.65 -1.22
N ARG A 362 18.56 3.81 -1.78
CA ARG A 362 19.24 5.12 -1.81
C ARG A 362 18.47 6.15 -2.63
N ALA A 363 17.89 5.76 -3.76
CA ALA A 363 17.05 6.65 -4.55
C ALA A 363 15.76 7.08 -3.81
N MET A 364 15.30 6.27 -2.86
CA MET A 364 14.15 6.56 -1.99
C MET A 364 14.50 7.40 -0.75
N GLU A 365 15.79 7.67 -0.48
CA GLU A 365 16.20 8.45 0.70
C GLU A 365 15.61 9.87 0.66
N GLY A 366 14.96 10.26 1.77
CA GLY A 366 14.31 11.57 1.88
C GLY A 366 13.00 11.71 1.08
N LEU A 367 12.48 10.62 0.52
CA LEU A 367 11.15 10.55 -0.08
C LEU A 367 10.17 9.82 0.84
N ASP A 368 8.93 10.26 0.88
CA ASP A 368 7.85 9.59 1.62
C ASP A 368 7.18 8.50 0.76
N CYS A 369 7.10 8.75 -0.55
CA CYS A 369 6.62 7.79 -1.55
C CYS A 369 7.16 8.13 -2.95
N VAL A 370 6.82 7.31 -3.93
CA VAL A 370 7.05 7.57 -5.36
C VAL A 370 5.75 7.38 -6.11
N LEU A 371 5.51 8.27 -7.07
CA LEU A 371 4.36 8.23 -7.96
C LEU A 371 4.78 7.71 -9.34
N THR A 372 4.13 6.65 -9.82
CA THR A 372 4.26 6.17 -11.20
C THR A 372 2.89 6.07 -11.88
N PRO A 373 2.80 6.07 -13.22
CA PRO A 373 1.63 5.51 -13.88
C PRO A 373 1.41 4.07 -13.38
N THR A 374 0.16 3.64 -13.25
CA THR A 374 -0.10 2.22 -12.93
C THR A 374 0.16 1.33 -14.15
N ILE A 375 -0.15 1.83 -15.34
CA ILE A 375 0.11 1.21 -16.64
C ILE A 375 0.64 2.27 -17.62
N GLY A 376 1.41 1.87 -18.63
CA GLY A 376 1.87 2.80 -19.69
C GLY A 376 0.77 3.15 -20.70
N ARG A 377 -0.14 2.21 -20.97
CA ARG A 377 -1.37 2.41 -21.75
C ARG A 377 -2.37 1.28 -21.50
N PRO A 378 -3.67 1.45 -21.77
CA PRO A 378 -4.56 0.31 -21.91
C PRO A 378 -4.26 -0.42 -23.23
N VAL A 379 -4.54 -1.71 -23.24
CA VAL A 379 -4.35 -2.61 -24.39
C VAL A 379 -5.70 -3.27 -24.69
N THR A 380 -6.10 -3.35 -25.96
CA THR A 380 -7.36 -4.02 -26.33
C THR A 380 -7.23 -5.55 -26.28
N LEU A 381 -8.38 -6.25 -26.22
CA LEU A 381 -8.41 -7.71 -26.36
C LEU A 381 -7.86 -8.16 -27.73
N GLU A 382 -8.12 -7.40 -28.79
CA GLU A 382 -7.59 -7.67 -30.13
C GLU A 382 -6.05 -7.61 -30.16
N GLU A 383 -5.46 -6.56 -29.58
CA GLU A 383 -4.01 -6.43 -29.47
C GLU A 383 -3.39 -7.58 -28.65
N LEU A 384 -4.06 -8.02 -27.58
CA LEU A 384 -3.63 -9.16 -26.78
C LEU A 384 -3.72 -10.49 -27.53
N HIS A 385 -4.72 -10.66 -28.40
CA HIS A 385 -4.82 -11.85 -29.23
C HIS A 385 -3.71 -11.88 -30.28
N ALA A 386 -3.37 -10.73 -30.87
CA ALA A 386 -2.29 -10.61 -31.85
C ALA A 386 -0.90 -10.78 -31.22
N GLU A 387 -0.65 -10.15 -30.07
CA GLU A 387 0.67 -10.08 -29.42
C GLU A 387 0.58 -10.37 -27.90
N PRO A 388 0.24 -11.60 -27.50
CA PRO A 388 -0.16 -11.93 -26.12
C PRO A 388 0.93 -11.76 -25.06
N VAL A 389 2.21 -11.88 -25.45
CA VAL A 389 3.34 -11.75 -24.53
C VAL A 389 3.79 -10.28 -24.43
N LEU A 390 4.04 -9.64 -25.58
CA LEU A 390 4.52 -8.26 -25.65
C LEU A 390 3.53 -7.30 -24.96
N ARG A 391 2.24 -7.39 -25.30
CA ARG A 391 1.25 -6.47 -24.77
C ARG A 391 0.96 -6.67 -23.28
N ASN A 392 1.12 -7.90 -22.79
CA ASN A 392 1.11 -8.15 -21.36
C ASN A 392 2.33 -7.53 -20.65
N ALA A 393 3.50 -7.53 -21.30
CA ALA A 393 4.71 -6.92 -20.73
C ALA A 393 4.58 -5.39 -20.60
N GLU A 394 3.93 -4.73 -21.57
CA GLU A 394 3.63 -3.28 -21.51
C GLU A 394 2.81 -2.91 -20.27
N LEU A 395 1.83 -3.73 -19.88
CA LEU A 395 1.04 -3.53 -18.66
C LEU A 395 1.87 -3.67 -17.38
N GLY A 396 3.00 -4.39 -17.42
CA GLY A 396 3.86 -4.68 -16.28
C GLY A 396 5.04 -3.71 -16.08
N TYR A 397 5.22 -2.74 -16.98
CA TYR A 397 6.41 -1.87 -17.00
C TYR A 397 6.65 -1.17 -15.65
N TYR A 398 5.60 -0.64 -15.02
CA TYR A 398 5.70 0.08 -13.74
C TYR A 398 5.48 -0.78 -12.51
N THR A 399 5.13 -2.06 -12.64
CA THR A 399 4.62 -2.86 -11.50
C THR A 399 5.55 -4.00 -11.07
N ASN A 400 6.34 -4.55 -11.98
CA ASN A 400 7.07 -5.82 -11.79
C ASN A 400 8.15 -5.78 -10.69
N PHE A 401 8.68 -4.61 -10.32
CA PHE A 401 9.79 -4.51 -9.38
C PHE A 401 9.39 -4.50 -7.90
N MET A 402 8.15 -4.11 -7.58
CA MET A 402 7.80 -3.71 -6.20
C MET A 402 7.90 -4.86 -5.19
N ASN A 403 7.51 -6.09 -5.55
CA ASN A 403 7.62 -7.23 -4.63
C ASN A 403 9.05 -7.78 -4.53
N LEU A 404 9.79 -7.75 -5.64
CA LEU A 404 11.21 -8.11 -5.69
C LEU A 404 12.03 -7.19 -4.77
N LEU A 405 11.70 -5.89 -4.79
CA LEU A 405 12.38 -4.87 -3.99
C LEU A 405 11.69 -4.57 -2.65
N ASP A 406 10.78 -5.42 -2.18
CA ASP A 406 10.09 -5.31 -0.88
C ASP A 406 9.49 -3.92 -0.60
N TYR A 407 8.74 -3.38 -1.56
CA TYR A 407 7.97 -2.14 -1.43
C TYR A 407 6.48 -2.42 -1.21
N ALA A 408 5.80 -1.50 -0.52
CA ALA A 408 4.34 -1.43 -0.44
C ALA A 408 3.79 -0.59 -1.58
N ALA A 409 2.55 -0.83 -2.02
CA ALA A 409 1.96 -0.04 -3.10
C ALA A 409 0.43 0.09 -3.04
N VAL A 410 -0.06 1.25 -3.47
CA VAL A 410 -1.48 1.57 -3.62
C VAL A 410 -1.72 2.11 -5.02
N ALA A 411 -2.42 1.34 -5.85
CA ALA A 411 -2.99 1.84 -7.09
C ALA A 411 -4.25 2.64 -6.78
N VAL A 412 -4.37 3.83 -7.34
CA VAL A 412 -5.48 4.75 -7.11
C VAL A 412 -5.96 5.36 -8.43
N PRO A 413 -7.27 5.52 -8.64
CA PRO A 413 -7.76 6.21 -9.82
C PRO A 413 -7.29 7.66 -9.84
N SER A 414 -6.95 8.17 -11.03
CA SER A 414 -6.47 9.55 -11.18
C SER A 414 -7.09 10.28 -12.37
N GLY A 415 -7.82 9.60 -13.25
CA GLY A 415 -8.51 10.26 -14.35
C GLY A 415 -9.29 9.30 -15.23
N LEU A 416 -9.87 9.87 -16.28
CA LEU A 416 -10.54 9.14 -17.35
C LEU A 416 -9.88 9.52 -18.67
N MET A 417 -9.71 8.55 -19.54
CA MET A 417 -9.35 8.78 -20.95
C MET A 417 -10.55 9.34 -21.72
N HIS A 418 -10.32 9.94 -22.90
CA HIS A 418 -11.41 10.53 -23.71
C HIS A 418 -12.50 9.51 -24.12
N ASN A 419 -12.17 8.23 -24.21
CA ASN A 419 -13.13 7.16 -24.52
C ASN A 419 -13.88 6.65 -23.27
N GLY A 420 -13.66 7.26 -22.10
CA GLY A 420 -14.28 6.88 -20.84
C GLY A 420 -13.55 5.79 -20.06
N LEU A 421 -12.45 5.24 -20.57
CA LEU A 421 -11.67 4.26 -19.80
C LEU A 421 -11.07 4.89 -18.54
N PRO A 422 -11.12 4.18 -17.41
CA PRO A 422 -10.39 4.57 -16.22
C PRO A 422 -8.87 4.58 -16.43
N TRP A 423 -8.22 5.54 -15.77
CA TRP A 423 -6.77 5.67 -15.70
C TRP A 423 -6.35 5.92 -14.25
N GLY A 424 -5.17 5.42 -13.88
CA GLY A 424 -4.69 5.49 -12.51
C GLY A 424 -3.19 5.63 -12.38
N VAL A 425 -2.77 5.97 -11.17
CA VAL A 425 -1.39 6.05 -10.73
C VAL A 425 -1.17 5.09 -9.57
N THR A 426 0.07 4.67 -9.36
CA THR A 426 0.46 3.87 -8.20
C THR A 426 1.39 4.71 -7.34
N LEU A 427 1.04 4.79 -6.05
CA LEU A 427 1.93 5.26 -5.00
C LEU A 427 2.65 4.05 -4.44
N PHE A 428 3.99 4.03 -4.48
CA PHE A 428 4.78 3.01 -3.79
C PHE A 428 5.72 3.61 -2.77
N GLY A 429 6.04 2.83 -1.74
CA GLY A 429 6.86 3.25 -0.61
C GLY A 429 7.58 2.09 0.04
N ARG A 430 8.40 2.40 1.05
CA ARG A 430 9.09 1.41 1.87
C ARG A 430 8.11 0.37 2.45
N ALA A 431 8.60 -0.83 2.75
CA ALA A 431 7.80 -1.78 3.52
C ALA A 431 7.33 -1.13 4.84
N PHE A 432 6.10 -1.44 5.23
CA PHE A 432 5.41 -0.96 6.42
C PHE A 432 5.10 0.55 6.43
N THR A 433 4.81 1.12 5.27
CA THR A 433 4.20 2.46 5.14
C THR A 433 2.83 2.40 4.46
N ASP A 434 2.19 1.23 4.43
CA ASP A 434 0.91 0.95 3.78
C ASP A 434 -0.19 1.93 4.17
N GLN A 435 -0.36 2.17 5.47
CA GLN A 435 -1.41 3.05 6.00
C GLN A 435 -1.15 4.52 5.65
N TYR A 436 0.11 4.92 5.59
CA TYR A 436 0.51 6.25 5.11
C TYR A 436 0.19 6.41 3.62
N LEU A 437 0.56 5.43 2.78
CA LEU A 437 0.27 5.44 1.34
C LEU A 437 -1.24 5.51 1.08
N LEU A 438 -2.04 4.80 1.89
CA LEU A 438 -3.50 4.87 1.83
C LEU A 438 -4.03 6.26 2.23
N GLY A 439 -3.41 6.94 3.19
CA GLY A 439 -3.75 8.33 3.54
C GLY A 439 -3.47 9.32 2.39
N VAL A 440 -2.35 9.15 1.69
CA VAL A 440 -2.03 9.94 0.48
C VAL A 440 -3.01 9.62 -0.66
N ALA A 441 -3.34 8.34 -0.86
CA ALA A 441 -4.32 7.91 -1.86
C ALA A 441 -5.73 8.44 -1.57
N ASP A 442 -6.18 8.41 -0.31
CA ASP A 442 -7.45 9.01 0.13
C ASP A 442 -7.49 10.50 -0.17
N ALA A 443 -6.41 11.22 0.13
CA ALA A 443 -6.31 12.64 -0.16
C ALA A 443 -6.39 12.95 -1.67
N LEU A 444 -5.78 12.11 -2.51
CA LEU A 444 -5.88 12.22 -3.97
C LEU A 444 -7.31 11.94 -4.46
N GLN A 445 -7.97 10.89 -3.96
CA GLN A 445 -9.36 10.58 -4.33
C GLN A 445 -10.32 11.71 -3.93
N ARG A 446 -10.15 12.31 -2.75
CA ARG A 446 -11.01 13.40 -2.25
C ARG A 446 -10.95 14.67 -3.11
N GLN A 447 -9.86 14.91 -3.85
CA GLN A 447 -9.81 16.00 -4.81
C GLN A 447 -10.68 15.76 -6.05
N GLN A 448 -11.05 14.50 -6.31
CA GLN A 448 -11.92 14.12 -7.43
C GLN A 448 -13.36 13.85 -6.99
N ASP A 449 -13.56 13.45 -5.73
CA ASP A 449 -14.87 13.18 -5.14
C ASP A 449 -14.99 13.86 -3.78
N ALA A 450 -15.64 15.03 -3.77
CA ALA A 450 -15.87 15.81 -2.56
C ALA A 450 -16.89 15.17 -1.59
N SER A 451 -17.58 14.10 -1.98
CA SER A 451 -18.49 13.37 -1.09
C SER A 451 -17.75 12.49 -0.08
N LEU A 452 -16.48 12.18 -0.34
CA LEU A 452 -15.63 11.42 0.57
C LEU A 452 -15.19 12.30 1.76
N GLY A 453 -15.55 11.88 2.97
CA GLY A 453 -15.22 12.60 4.20
C GLY A 453 -13.70 12.69 4.43
N ALA A 454 -13.23 13.83 4.94
CA ALA A 454 -11.83 14.01 5.32
C ALA A 454 -11.52 13.26 6.63
N PRO A 455 -10.33 12.62 6.77
CA PRO A 455 -9.89 12.08 8.04
C PRO A 455 -9.61 13.20 9.04
N THR A 456 -9.85 12.94 10.33
CA THR A 456 -9.53 13.86 11.43
C THR A 456 -8.10 13.68 11.95
N SER A 457 -7.51 12.50 11.74
CA SER A 457 -6.13 12.19 12.08
C SER A 457 -5.15 12.70 11.02
N THR A 458 -3.89 12.86 11.43
CA THR A 458 -2.78 13.14 10.54
C THR A 458 -2.09 11.83 10.15
N ALA A 459 -1.77 11.66 8.87
CA ALA A 459 -1.01 10.49 8.42
C ALA A 459 0.40 10.49 9.04
N SER A 460 0.88 9.29 9.38
CA SER A 460 2.22 9.07 9.91
C SER A 460 2.83 7.78 9.37
N HIS A 461 4.14 7.64 9.50
CA HIS A 461 4.88 6.49 8.97
C HIS A 461 6.06 6.15 9.89
N ASP A 462 7.07 5.46 9.36
CA ASP A 462 8.27 4.96 10.01
C ASP A 462 9.22 6.05 10.57
N CYS A 463 8.86 7.34 10.47
CA CYS A 463 9.61 8.46 11.01
C CYS A 463 8.80 9.27 12.03
N THR A 464 9.51 9.91 12.95
CA THR A 464 8.96 10.82 13.96
C THR A 464 9.58 12.21 13.82
N ARG A 465 8.83 13.24 14.22
CA ARG A 465 9.32 14.62 14.25
C ARG A 465 9.86 14.95 15.64
N LEU A 466 11.03 15.59 15.65
CA LEU A 466 11.79 15.93 16.84
C LEU A 466 12.19 17.41 16.79
N VAL A 467 11.75 18.19 17.77
CA VAL A 467 12.13 19.60 17.93
C VAL A 467 13.42 19.70 18.73
N VAL A 468 14.40 20.40 18.18
CA VAL A 468 15.68 20.69 18.85
C VAL A 468 15.91 22.19 18.96
N CYS A 469 16.44 22.64 20.10
CA CYS A 469 16.59 24.05 20.45
C CYS A 469 18.01 24.40 20.95
N GLY A 470 18.98 23.49 20.76
CA GLY A 470 20.28 23.56 21.43
C GLY A 470 21.43 22.93 20.66
N ALA A 471 22.30 22.19 21.36
CA ALA A 471 23.53 21.64 20.77
C ALA A 471 23.31 20.70 19.56
N HIS A 472 22.09 20.22 19.34
CA HIS A 472 21.69 19.41 18.19
C HIS A 472 21.25 20.20 16.95
N LEU A 473 21.10 21.53 17.04
CA LEU A 473 20.81 22.39 15.88
C LEU A 473 21.89 22.19 14.79
N GLN A 474 21.51 22.37 13.52
CA GLN A 474 22.36 22.10 12.35
C GLN A 474 23.75 22.72 12.47
N GLY A 475 24.81 21.92 12.33
CA GLY A 475 26.19 22.39 12.44
C GLY A 475 26.69 22.69 13.86
N LEU A 476 25.90 22.44 14.91
CA LEU A 476 26.35 22.54 16.30
C LEU A 476 26.89 21.19 16.83
N ALA A 477 27.53 21.25 18.01
CA ALA A 477 28.41 20.20 18.55
C ALA A 477 27.81 18.79 18.60
N LEU A 478 26.50 18.66 18.79
CA LEU A 478 25.80 17.37 18.90
C LEU A 478 24.95 17.02 17.68
N ASN A 479 24.91 17.84 16.63
CA ASN A 479 24.11 17.58 15.43
C ASN A 479 24.49 16.24 14.75
N GLY A 480 25.76 15.85 14.82
CA GLY A 480 26.21 14.54 14.33
C GLY A 480 25.50 13.34 14.97
N GLN A 481 24.89 13.49 16.15
CA GLN A 481 24.06 12.43 16.75
C GLN A 481 22.75 12.21 16.01
N LEU A 482 22.17 13.26 15.42
CA LEU A 482 20.99 13.17 14.56
C LEU A 482 21.37 12.58 13.19
N LEU A 483 22.42 13.13 12.57
CA LEU A 483 22.86 12.72 11.23
C LEU A 483 23.28 11.24 11.17
N ARG A 484 23.99 10.73 12.18
CA ARG A 484 24.38 9.30 12.24
C ARG A 484 23.19 8.34 12.37
N ARG A 485 22.01 8.85 12.73
CA ARG A 485 20.74 8.10 12.80
C ARG A 485 19.87 8.29 11.55
N GLY A 486 20.40 8.93 10.51
CA GLY A 486 19.66 9.23 9.28
C GLY A 486 18.60 10.32 9.46
N ALA A 487 18.72 11.16 10.48
CA ALA A 487 17.77 12.25 10.67
C ALA A 487 17.96 13.36 9.62
N ARG A 488 16.87 14.00 9.25
CA ARG A 488 16.83 15.08 8.25
C ARG A 488 16.16 16.32 8.82
N LEU A 489 16.72 17.49 8.54
CA LEU A 489 16.10 18.77 8.88
C LEU A 489 14.85 18.97 8.01
N LEU A 490 13.71 19.23 8.64
CA LEU A 490 12.45 19.55 7.95
C LEU A 490 12.23 21.05 7.83
N GLU A 491 12.40 21.78 8.93
CA GLU A 491 12.11 23.20 9.01
C GLU A 491 12.92 23.88 10.12
N CYS A 492 13.31 25.13 9.87
CA CYS A 492 13.77 26.06 10.89
C CYS A 492 12.60 26.99 11.24
N THR A 493 12.23 27.06 12.51
CA THR A 493 11.04 27.79 12.97
C THR A 493 11.24 28.31 14.39
N HIS A 494 10.15 28.70 15.07
CA HIS A 494 10.16 29.06 16.48
C HIS A 494 9.17 28.19 17.28
N SER A 495 9.42 28.08 18.58
CA SER A 495 8.41 27.69 19.55
C SER A 495 7.27 28.72 19.59
N ALA A 496 6.13 28.36 20.22
CA ALA A 496 5.19 29.36 20.70
C ALA A 496 5.87 30.36 21.65
N ALA A 497 5.20 31.48 21.97
CA ALA A 497 5.76 32.53 22.84
C ALA A 497 5.70 32.21 24.35
N ASP A 498 5.54 30.94 24.71
CA ASP A 498 5.35 30.47 26.09
C ASP A 498 6.61 29.80 26.67
N TYR A 499 7.81 30.12 26.17
CA TYR A 499 9.04 29.43 26.55
C TYR A 499 10.12 30.39 27.06
N GLN A 500 10.92 29.89 27.99
CA GLN A 500 12.19 30.50 28.40
C GLN A 500 13.34 29.57 28.03
N LEU A 501 14.48 30.15 27.70
CA LEU A 501 15.70 29.44 27.35
C LEU A 501 16.80 29.78 28.35
N PHE A 502 17.47 28.76 28.86
CA PHE A 502 18.53 28.89 29.84
C PHE A 502 19.80 28.24 29.35
N ALA A 503 20.96 28.89 29.51
CA ALA A 503 22.26 28.26 29.35
C ALA A 503 22.56 27.45 30.62
N LEU A 504 22.59 26.11 30.51
CA LEU A 504 22.80 25.23 31.66
C LEU A 504 24.25 25.24 32.12
N ALA A 505 24.46 24.99 33.42
CA ALA A 505 25.79 24.80 33.97
C ALA A 505 26.47 23.54 33.40
N GLY A 506 27.78 23.63 33.17
CA GLY A 506 28.62 22.52 32.69
C GLY A 506 28.90 22.52 31.18
N GLY A 507 29.91 21.75 30.78
CA GLY A 507 30.39 21.63 29.40
C GLY A 507 31.87 21.24 29.36
N PRO A 508 32.45 21.04 28.16
CA PRO A 508 31.79 20.90 26.86
C PRO A 508 31.13 19.51 26.64
N PRO A 509 30.08 19.39 25.80
CA PRO A 509 29.43 20.49 25.09
C PRO A 509 28.47 21.29 26.00
N TYR A 510 28.49 22.61 25.85
CA TYR A 510 27.50 23.51 26.46
C TYR A 510 26.14 23.30 25.83
N ARG A 511 25.07 23.41 26.62
CA ARG A 511 23.71 23.06 26.21
C ARG A 511 22.70 24.03 26.82
N PRO A 512 21.63 24.38 26.09
CA PRO A 512 20.51 25.08 26.68
C PRO A 512 19.48 24.10 27.27
N GLY A 513 18.70 24.59 28.23
CA GLY A 513 17.45 24.00 28.68
C GLY A 513 16.29 24.90 28.29
N MET A 514 15.27 24.33 27.64
CA MET A 514 14.05 25.05 27.28
C MET A 514 12.93 24.65 28.25
N LEU A 515 12.29 25.64 28.85
CA LEU A 515 11.22 25.47 29.84
C LEU A 515 9.97 26.20 29.35
N ARG A 516 8.82 25.53 29.37
CA ARG A 516 7.53 26.19 29.15
C ARG A 516 7.09 26.94 30.41
N VAL A 517 6.63 28.18 30.26
CA VAL A 517 6.20 29.06 31.35
C VAL A 517 4.82 29.65 31.06
N SER A 518 4.09 30.02 32.10
CA SER A 518 2.78 30.69 31.98
C SER A 518 2.86 32.20 31.82
N ASP A 519 3.99 32.81 32.20
CA ASP A 519 4.24 34.24 32.10
C ASP A 519 5.73 34.51 31.81
N GLY A 520 6.02 35.61 31.14
CA GLY A 520 7.38 36.00 30.76
C GLY A 520 8.06 35.06 29.75
N GLY A 521 7.28 34.37 28.93
CA GLY A 521 7.77 33.55 27.82
C GLY A 521 8.13 34.39 26.58
N VAL A 522 8.94 33.81 25.70
CA VAL A 522 9.27 34.32 24.38
C VAL A 522 9.28 33.18 23.37
N ALA A 523 9.24 33.51 22.08
CA ALA A 523 9.45 32.53 21.02
C ALA A 523 10.95 32.20 20.91
N ILE A 524 11.28 30.90 20.90
CA ILE A 524 12.65 30.39 20.82
C ILE A 524 12.90 29.78 19.45
N GLU A 525 14.01 30.13 18.80
CA GLU A 525 14.50 29.50 17.58
C GLU A 525 14.68 27.99 17.80
N VAL A 526 14.01 27.18 16.97
CA VAL A 526 14.07 25.73 16.98
C VAL A 526 14.20 25.17 15.56
N GLU A 527 14.71 23.95 15.48
CA GLU A 527 14.68 23.15 14.25
C GLU A 527 13.78 21.93 14.48
N VAL A 528 12.94 21.59 13.49
CA VAL A 528 12.21 20.33 13.49
C VAL A 528 12.93 19.35 12.58
N TRP A 529 13.31 18.22 13.15
CA TRP A 529 13.99 17.13 12.46
C TRP A 529 13.06 15.94 12.31
N GLU A 530 13.21 15.22 11.22
CA GLU A 530 12.66 13.89 11.01
C GLU A 530 13.68 12.85 11.41
N LEU A 531 13.30 11.89 12.25
CA LEU A 531 14.15 10.81 12.73
C LEU A 531 13.44 9.47 12.51
N PRO A 532 14.11 8.42 12.02
CA PRO A 532 13.51 7.09 11.98
C PRO A 532 13.02 6.67 13.37
N SER A 533 11.75 6.26 13.48
CA SER A 533 11.11 5.98 14.78
C SER A 533 11.85 4.91 15.59
N ARG A 534 12.46 3.93 14.90
CA ARG A 534 13.31 2.90 15.52
C ARG A 534 14.55 3.44 16.25
N GLU A 535 15.02 4.63 15.89
CA GLU A 535 16.20 5.27 16.49
C GLU A 535 15.87 6.16 17.69
N LEU A 536 14.58 6.41 17.96
CA LEU A 536 14.18 7.34 19.03
C LEU A 536 14.67 6.87 20.41
N GLY A 537 14.60 5.57 20.70
CA GLY A 537 15.08 5.01 21.97
C GLY A 537 16.60 5.15 22.13
N SER A 538 17.37 4.89 21.06
CA SER A 538 18.82 5.05 21.07
C SER A 538 19.22 6.53 21.21
N PHE A 539 18.43 7.45 20.65
CA PHE A 539 18.62 8.88 20.78
C PHE A 539 18.31 9.37 22.20
N LEU A 540 17.16 8.98 22.76
CA LEU A 540 16.70 9.36 24.10
C LEU A 540 17.70 8.94 25.20
N THR A 541 18.22 7.72 25.15
CA THR A 541 19.23 7.22 26.10
C THR A 541 20.52 8.06 26.08
N GLY A 542 20.82 8.72 24.95
CA GLY A 542 21.96 9.60 24.82
C GLY A 542 21.77 11.01 25.41
N ILE A 543 20.58 11.35 25.90
CA ILE A 543 20.24 12.65 26.48
C ILE A 543 20.46 12.58 28.01
N PRO A 544 21.50 13.21 28.56
CA PRO A 544 21.74 13.17 30.00
C PRO A 544 20.87 14.20 30.72
N ALA A 545 20.59 13.90 31.98
CA ALA A 545 19.98 14.84 32.90
C ALA A 545 20.76 16.17 32.94
N PRO A 546 20.09 17.34 33.05
CA PRO A 546 18.67 17.54 33.34
C PRO A 546 17.76 17.66 32.09
N LEU A 547 18.24 17.23 30.92
CA LEU A 547 17.48 17.29 29.67
C LEU A 547 16.64 16.03 29.47
N GLY A 548 15.52 16.19 28.76
CA GLY A 548 14.67 15.09 28.33
C GLY A 548 13.87 15.43 27.08
N LEU A 549 13.05 14.48 26.62
CA LEU A 549 12.08 14.72 25.54
C LEU A 549 10.67 14.80 26.12
N GLY A 550 9.97 15.88 25.76
CA GLY A 550 8.58 16.10 26.09
C GLY A 550 7.80 16.58 24.86
N LYS A 551 6.79 17.42 25.07
CA LYS A 551 6.03 18.06 23.99
C LYS A 551 6.38 19.54 23.92
N VAL A 552 6.69 20.00 22.71
CA VAL A 552 6.98 21.39 22.38
C VAL A 552 5.93 21.88 21.42
N GLN A 553 5.33 23.03 21.74
CA GLN A 553 4.40 23.72 20.87
C GLN A 553 5.19 24.69 19.99
N LEU A 554 5.00 24.58 18.68
CA LEU A 554 5.59 25.45 17.66
C LEU A 554 4.76 26.74 17.52
N ALA A 555 5.33 27.75 16.87
CA ALA A 555 4.68 29.06 16.66
C ALA A 555 3.35 28.98 15.90
N ASP A 556 3.14 27.94 15.10
CA ASP A 556 1.89 27.67 14.37
C ASP A 556 0.87 26.84 15.18
N GLY A 557 1.16 26.56 16.45
CA GLY A 557 0.29 25.81 17.34
C GLY A 557 0.44 24.29 17.28
N ARG A 558 1.22 23.74 16.32
CA ARG A 558 1.51 22.30 16.29
C ARG A 558 2.26 21.85 17.53
N TRP A 559 2.01 20.62 17.96
CA TRP A 559 2.71 19.99 19.07
C TRP A 559 3.55 18.81 18.57
N GLU A 560 4.85 18.88 18.78
CA GLU A 560 5.79 17.85 18.37
C GLU A 560 6.62 17.38 19.57
N SER A 561 7.24 16.21 19.47
CA SER A 561 8.15 15.73 20.50
C SER A 561 9.44 16.56 20.47
N GLY A 562 10.01 16.98 21.60
CA GLY A 562 11.16 17.88 21.58
C GLY A 562 11.89 18.02 22.91
N PHE A 563 13.05 18.68 22.87
CA PHE A 563 13.87 18.90 24.07
C PHE A 563 13.16 19.78 25.09
N ILE A 564 13.13 19.29 26.33
CA ILE A 564 12.70 20.02 27.53
C ILE A 564 13.79 19.94 28.60
N CYS A 565 13.69 20.78 29.62
CA CYS A 565 14.58 20.74 30.78
C CYS A 565 13.78 20.62 32.07
N GLU A 566 14.24 19.76 32.97
CA GLU A 566 13.68 19.65 34.31
C GLU A 566 13.99 20.91 35.14
N PRO A 567 13.06 21.41 35.97
CA PRO A 567 13.25 22.64 36.73
C PRO A 567 14.50 22.66 37.61
N TYR A 568 14.91 21.50 38.16
CA TYR A 568 16.09 21.42 39.02
C TYR A 568 17.39 21.77 38.28
N GLY A 569 17.43 21.54 36.95
CA GLY A 569 18.57 21.87 36.10
C GLY A 569 18.81 23.37 35.93
N LEU A 570 17.84 24.20 36.34
CA LEU A 570 17.87 25.65 36.13
C LEU A 570 18.50 26.43 37.30
N LYS A 571 18.80 25.77 38.43
CA LYS A 571 19.26 26.43 39.66
C LYS A 571 20.47 27.36 39.47
N ASP A 572 21.43 26.93 38.65
CA ASP A 572 22.67 27.67 38.34
C ASP A 572 22.75 28.06 36.85
N ALA A 573 21.61 28.04 36.15
CA ALA A 573 21.54 28.32 34.73
C ALA A 573 21.30 29.81 34.46
N VAL A 574 21.87 30.34 33.38
CA VAL A 574 21.70 31.75 33.00
C VAL A 574 20.49 31.87 32.07
N ASN A 575 19.52 32.73 32.40
CA ASN A 575 18.40 33.01 31.52
C ASN A 575 18.89 33.78 30.27
N ILE A 576 18.78 33.15 29.11
CA ILE A 576 19.20 33.66 27.81
C ILE A 576 18.02 33.90 26.86
N SER A 577 16.79 33.96 27.40
CA SER A 577 15.57 34.10 26.61
C SER A 577 15.57 35.34 25.72
N HIS A 578 16.18 36.43 26.16
CA HIS A 578 16.29 37.68 25.40
C HIS A 578 17.12 37.57 24.11
N PHE A 579 17.93 36.51 23.95
CA PHE A 579 18.62 36.21 22.69
C PHE A 579 17.70 35.51 21.66
N GLY A 580 16.53 35.03 22.08
CA GLY A 580 15.57 34.33 21.23
C GLY A 580 16.03 32.98 20.68
N GLY A 581 17.23 32.50 21.00
CA GLY A 581 17.75 31.25 20.45
C GLY A 581 19.19 30.95 20.88
N TRP A 582 19.56 29.66 20.83
CA TRP A 582 20.88 29.20 21.26
C TRP A 582 22.02 29.70 20.38
N ARG A 583 21.81 29.80 19.05
CA ARG A 583 22.82 30.35 18.12
C ARG A 583 23.14 31.81 18.44
N ASN A 584 22.13 32.60 18.76
CA ASN A 584 22.29 34.03 19.08
C ASN A 584 23.10 34.22 20.36
N TYR A 585 22.83 33.41 21.39
CA TYR A 585 23.63 33.41 22.60
C TYR A 585 25.08 33.00 22.33
N LEU A 586 25.33 31.90 21.60
CA LEU A 586 26.70 31.48 21.27
C LEU A 586 27.49 32.56 20.52
N ARG A 587 26.83 33.31 19.61
CA ARG A 587 27.46 34.45 18.91
C ARG A 587 27.81 35.61 19.84
N SER A 588 27.08 35.81 20.93
CA SER A 588 27.40 36.85 21.92
C SER A 588 28.60 36.53 22.82
N LEU A 589 29.04 35.26 22.83
CA LEU A 589 30.22 34.80 23.57
C LEU A 589 31.51 34.85 22.74
N GLN A 590 31.39 35.10 21.42
CA GLN A 590 32.49 35.30 20.48
C GLN A 590 32.80 36.80 20.41
#